data_AF-A0A7V6SKZ2-F1
#
_entry.id   AF-A0A7V6SKZ2-F1
#
_cell.length_a   1.000
_cell.length_b   1.000
_cell.length_c   1.000
_cell.angle_alpha   90.00
_cell.angle_beta   90.00
_cell.angle_gamma   90.00
#
_symmetry.space_group_name_H-M   'P 1'
#
loop_
_entity.id
_entity.type
_entity.pdbx_description
1 polymer ?
#
loop_
_entity_poly.entity_id
_entity_poly.type
_entity_poly.pdbx_seq_one_letter_code
_entity_poly.pdbx_strand_id
1 'polypeptide(L)'
;MKRKSLMILLVCEACLLITLALLPGRLPAVFSSILAFPFEQIALGLKALSQAGNWGNGIAVSLWIGMSLIPAIFALSYREKKAWPERIALFALSCVLLLALYGLVNPYVFSVFNAEAKSEYLPVVKAALGVSVWSVAILYIVLRLIRLFRSSDKASLLRHLRVLLHVLCVIFAASAVYPLATGLVDHVGSSLDFLDGAVNVIRLLIAAVPDALVVAVVIRVLDLLEIAMTEEQVGIVKASERLSGMCCVALCLTTALTATINVLQVILMRSLSNVAIQADVPVINIVFLAFVLLLSRLLVENKELREDNSLFI
;
A
#
# COMPACT_ATOMS: atom_id res chain seq x y z
N MET A 1 -6.15 -1.15 -17.15
CA MET A 1 -5.81 0.17 -17.71
C MET A 1 -4.78 -0.01 -18.81
N LYS A 2 -4.63 0.92 -19.76
CA LYS A 2 -3.52 0.84 -20.74
C LYS A 2 -2.19 1.06 -20.01
N ARG A 3 -1.11 0.38 -20.43
CA ARG A 3 0.23 0.47 -19.81
C ARG A 3 0.73 1.90 -19.61
N LYS A 4 0.50 2.79 -20.57
CA LYS A 4 0.85 4.22 -20.46
C LYS A 4 0.15 4.91 -19.28
N SER A 5 -1.14 4.63 -19.08
CA SER A 5 -1.91 5.20 -17.98
C SER A 5 -1.47 4.65 -16.63
N LEU A 6 -1.07 3.36 -16.56
CA LEU A 6 -0.46 2.80 -15.35
C LEU A 6 0.87 3.49 -15.01
N MET A 7 1.75 3.72 -16.00
CA MET A 7 3.00 4.43 -15.74
C MET A 7 2.78 5.87 -15.26
N ILE A 8 1.82 6.60 -15.86
CA ILE A 8 1.46 7.94 -15.41
C ILE A 8 0.96 7.90 -13.97
N LEU A 9 0.10 6.94 -13.62
CA LEU A 9 -0.39 6.76 -12.25
C LEU A 9 0.76 6.54 -11.27
N LEU A 10 1.70 5.64 -11.59
CA LEU A 10 2.85 5.35 -10.72
C LEU A 10 3.76 6.59 -10.55
N VAL A 11 3.94 7.39 -11.59
CA VAL A 11 4.70 8.65 -11.49
C VAL A 11 3.98 9.66 -10.61
N CYS A 12 2.67 9.85 -10.81
CA CYS A 12 1.88 10.75 -9.97
C CYS A 12 1.87 10.31 -8.50
N GLU A 13 1.74 9.01 -8.24
CA GLU A 13 1.84 8.42 -6.92
C GLU A 13 3.21 8.65 -6.30
N ALA A 14 4.29 8.40 -7.04
CA ALA A 14 5.65 8.64 -6.56
C ALA A 14 5.86 10.11 -6.19
N CYS A 15 5.42 11.05 -7.03
CA CYS A 15 5.45 12.48 -6.71
C CYS A 15 4.66 12.79 -5.43
N LEU A 16 3.45 12.22 -5.29
CA LEU A 16 2.62 12.42 -4.10
C LEU A 16 3.31 11.87 -2.84
N LEU A 17 3.89 10.67 -2.88
CA LEU A 17 4.58 10.09 -1.74
C LEU A 17 5.84 10.87 -1.36
N ILE A 18 6.61 11.36 -2.34
CA ILE A 18 7.74 12.25 -2.09
C ILE A 18 7.28 13.53 -1.40
N THR A 19 6.16 14.14 -1.86
CA THR A 19 5.61 15.32 -1.19
C THR A 19 5.14 15.00 0.23
N LEU A 20 4.46 13.87 0.45
CA LEU A 20 4.01 13.44 1.78
C LEU A 20 5.18 13.10 2.71
N ALA A 21 6.30 12.60 2.20
CA ALA A 21 7.50 12.36 2.99
C ALA A 21 8.15 13.66 3.48
N LEU A 22 8.08 14.73 2.69
CA LEU A 22 8.66 16.05 3.03
C LEU A 22 7.81 16.87 3.99
N LEU A 23 6.49 16.65 4.01
CA LEU A 23 5.53 17.52 4.72
C LEU A 23 5.62 17.45 6.25
N PRO A 24 5.77 16.28 6.92
CA PRO A 24 5.86 16.21 8.38
C PRO A 24 7.00 17.04 8.96
N GLY A 25 8.17 17.04 8.32
CA GLY A 25 9.32 17.83 8.77
C GLY A 25 9.18 19.34 8.55
N ARG A 26 8.34 19.76 7.59
CA ARG A 26 8.14 21.20 7.26
C ARG A 26 6.90 21.80 7.91
N LEU A 27 5.85 21.00 8.13
CA LEU A 27 4.54 21.42 8.65
C LEU A 27 4.04 20.43 9.71
N PRO A 28 4.75 20.27 10.85
CA PRO A 28 4.39 19.31 11.89
C PRO A 28 3.02 19.59 12.53
N ALA A 29 2.54 20.84 12.45
CA ALA A 29 1.20 21.22 12.91
C ALA A 29 0.07 20.68 12.00
N VAL A 30 0.38 20.35 10.74
CA VAL A 30 -0.59 19.92 9.71
C VAL A 30 -0.47 18.43 9.38
N PHE A 31 0.72 17.85 9.53
CA PHE A 31 1.02 16.46 9.25
C PHE A 31 1.76 15.84 10.43
N SER A 32 1.01 15.19 11.33
CA SER A 32 1.61 14.48 12.47
C SER A 32 2.07 13.07 12.09
N SER A 33 1.31 12.38 11.23
CA SER A 33 1.64 11.03 10.75
C SER A 33 0.92 10.74 9.43
N ILE A 34 1.56 9.97 8.56
CA ILE A 34 0.93 9.45 7.33
C ILE A 34 -0.23 8.51 7.64
N LEU A 35 -0.20 7.82 8.77
CA LEU A 35 -1.30 6.94 9.18
C LEU A 35 -2.58 7.71 9.52
N ALA A 36 -2.46 8.99 9.88
CA ALA A 36 -3.58 9.87 10.14
C ALA A 36 -4.08 10.59 8.88
N PHE A 37 -3.37 10.49 7.75
CA PHE A 37 -3.80 11.06 6.48
C PHE A 37 -4.95 10.22 5.87
N PRO A 38 -5.97 10.85 5.24
CA PRO A 38 -6.23 12.30 5.13
C PRO A 38 -7.08 12.87 6.28
N PHE A 39 -7.38 12.06 7.31
CA PHE A 39 -8.34 12.39 8.35
C PHE A 39 -7.90 13.56 9.24
N GLU A 40 -6.59 13.68 9.50
CA GLU A 40 -6.05 14.82 10.23
C GLU A 40 -6.26 16.14 9.48
N GLN A 41 -6.05 16.15 8.16
CA GLN A 41 -6.22 17.35 7.34
C GLN A 41 -7.70 17.75 7.24
N ILE A 42 -8.59 16.76 7.13
CA ILE A 42 -10.04 16.97 7.21
C ILE A 42 -10.40 17.58 8.57
N ALA A 43 -9.89 17.02 9.67
CA ALA A 43 -10.16 17.50 11.01
C ALA A 43 -9.63 18.92 11.27
N LEU A 44 -8.46 19.27 10.73
CA LEU A 44 -7.93 20.64 10.80
C LEU A 44 -8.84 21.63 10.06
N GLY A 45 -9.34 21.26 8.87
CA GLY A 45 -10.32 22.06 8.13
C GLY A 45 -11.63 22.25 8.91
N LEU A 46 -12.16 21.19 9.51
CA LEU A 46 -13.35 21.24 10.36
C LEU A 46 -13.12 22.12 11.59
N LYS A 47 -11.95 22.03 12.22
CA LYS A 47 -11.57 22.86 13.36
C LYS A 47 -11.50 24.34 13.00
N ALA A 48 -10.83 24.68 11.90
CA ALA A 48 -10.74 26.05 11.41
C ALA A 48 -12.13 26.63 11.10
N LEU A 49 -13.01 25.84 10.49
CA LEU A 49 -14.37 26.25 10.19
C LEU A 49 -15.22 26.43 11.46
N SER A 50 -15.06 25.55 12.44
CA SER A 50 -15.72 25.68 13.75
C SER A 50 -15.32 26.96 14.50
N GLN A 51 -14.06 27.39 14.34
CA GLN A 51 -13.52 28.63 14.93
C GLN A 51 -13.93 29.91 14.18
N ALA A 52 -14.51 29.81 12.98
CA ALA A 52 -14.91 30.96 12.16
C ALA A 52 -16.23 31.63 12.61
N GLY A 53 -16.82 31.19 13.73
CA GLY A 53 -18.05 31.73 14.32
C GLY A 53 -19.23 30.75 14.28
N ASN A 54 -20.41 31.19 14.75
CA ASN A 54 -21.58 30.30 14.91
C ASN A 54 -22.01 29.59 13.62
N TRP A 55 -22.03 30.32 12.50
CA TRP A 55 -22.34 29.74 11.19
C TRP A 55 -21.28 28.72 10.74
N GLY A 56 -19.99 29.05 10.93
CA GLY A 56 -18.89 28.14 10.66
C GLY A 56 -18.98 26.86 11.48
N ASN A 57 -19.30 26.96 12.77
CA ASN A 57 -19.54 25.80 13.63
C ASN A 57 -20.70 24.92 13.15
N GLY A 58 -21.82 25.52 12.74
CA GLY A 58 -22.93 24.77 12.16
C GLY A 58 -22.53 23.98 10.89
N ILE A 59 -21.75 24.61 10.01
CA ILE A 59 -21.26 23.95 8.80
C ILE A 59 -20.25 22.84 9.14
N ALA A 60 -19.34 23.08 10.09
CA ALA A 60 -18.35 22.09 10.52
C ALA A 60 -19.03 20.83 11.09
N VAL A 61 -20.03 20.99 11.97
CA VAL A 61 -20.80 19.87 12.51
C VAL A 61 -21.54 19.12 11.41
N SER A 62 -22.14 19.85 10.46
CA SER A 62 -22.86 19.25 9.32
C SER A 62 -21.94 18.42 8.42
N LEU A 63 -20.74 18.94 8.10
CA LEU A 63 -19.75 18.23 7.30
C LEU A 63 -19.20 17.02 8.03
N TRP A 64 -18.88 17.15 9.32
CA TRP A 64 -18.41 16.03 10.15
C TRP A 64 -19.43 14.87 10.16
N ILE A 65 -20.68 15.16 10.52
CA ILE A 65 -21.75 14.14 10.55
C ILE A 65 -21.99 13.58 9.15
N GLY A 66 -22.08 14.46 8.15
CA GLY A 66 -22.30 14.07 6.75
C GLY A 66 -21.24 13.09 6.25
N MET A 67 -19.96 13.40 6.43
CA MET A 67 -18.84 12.55 6.02
C MET A 67 -18.85 11.21 6.76
N SER A 68 -19.12 11.20 8.06
CA SER A 68 -19.18 9.98 8.87
C SER A 68 -20.37 9.10 8.51
N LEU A 69 -21.46 9.63 7.98
CA LEU A 69 -22.65 8.86 7.59
C LEU A 69 -22.57 8.25 6.20
N ILE A 70 -21.65 8.69 5.33
CA ILE A 70 -21.50 8.17 3.96
C ILE A 70 -21.44 6.62 3.91
N PRO A 71 -20.62 5.94 4.74
CA PRO A 71 -20.57 4.48 4.73
C PRO A 71 -21.89 3.83 5.16
N ALA A 72 -22.58 4.39 6.15
CA ALA A 72 -23.87 3.89 6.62
C ALA A 72 -24.95 4.04 5.55
N ILE A 73 -24.97 5.14 4.81
CA ILE A 73 -25.89 5.33 3.67
C ILE A 73 -25.62 4.27 2.60
N PHE A 74 -24.35 4.00 2.28
CA PHE A 74 -23.99 2.94 1.35
C PHE A 74 -24.37 1.54 1.87
N ALA A 75 -24.33 1.33 3.19
CA ALA A 75 -24.77 0.09 3.83
C ALA A 75 -26.26 -0.19 3.57
N LEU A 76 -27.11 0.86 3.52
CA LEU A 76 -28.55 0.72 3.27
C LEU A 76 -28.88 0.27 1.84
N SER A 77 -27.97 0.49 0.87
CA SER A 77 -28.13 0.01 -0.50
C SER A 77 -28.04 -1.52 -0.63
N TYR A 78 -27.46 -2.20 0.37
CA TYR A 78 -27.36 -3.66 0.38
C TYR A 78 -28.65 -4.32 0.90
N ARG A 79 -29.43 -4.86 -0.03
CA ARG A 79 -30.69 -5.58 0.26
C ARG A 79 -30.52 -7.09 0.41
N GLU A 80 -29.44 -7.65 -0.08
CA GLU A 80 -29.21 -9.11 -0.08
C GLU A 80 -28.69 -9.63 1.26
N LYS A 81 -29.25 -10.75 1.73
CA LYS A 81 -28.77 -11.43 2.95
C LYS A 81 -27.31 -11.92 2.85
N LYS A 82 -26.78 -12.13 1.64
CA LYS A 82 -25.38 -12.54 1.48
C LYS A 82 -24.38 -11.40 1.75
N ALA A 83 -24.83 -10.15 1.82
CA ALA A 83 -24.01 -8.96 2.06
C ALA A 83 -24.08 -8.43 3.51
N TRP A 84 -24.67 -9.19 4.45
CA TRP A 84 -24.76 -8.79 5.86
C TRP A 84 -23.40 -8.43 6.49
N PRO A 85 -22.30 -9.20 6.29
CA PRO A 85 -21.00 -8.85 6.85
C PRO A 85 -20.48 -7.51 6.33
N GLU A 86 -20.61 -7.24 5.02
CA GLU A 86 -20.24 -5.95 4.41
C GLU A 86 -21.05 -4.81 5.01
N ARG A 87 -22.35 -5.03 5.21
CA ARG A 87 -23.26 -4.03 5.78
C ARG A 87 -22.87 -3.67 7.22
N ILE A 88 -22.55 -4.67 8.04
CA ILE A 88 -22.09 -4.46 9.42
C ILE A 88 -20.75 -3.70 9.43
N ALA A 89 -19.81 -4.07 8.56
CA ALA A 89 -18.53 -3.39 8.45
C ALA A 89 -18.67 -1.91 8.05
N LEU A 90 -19.62 -1.58 7.16
CA LEU A 90 -19.91 -0.19 6.79
C LEU A 90 -20.55 0.63 7.92
N PHE A 91 -21.45 0.04 8.71
CA PHE A 91 -21.98 0.69 9.91
C PHE A 91 -20.88 0.91 10.96
N ALA A 92 -20.01 -0.09 11.16
CA ALA A 92 -18.85 0.05 12.03
C ALA A 92 -17.91 1.17 11.53
N LEU A 93 -17.65 1.24 10.22
CA LEU A 93 -16.83 2.29 9.61
C LEU A 93 -17.42 3.67 9.84
N SER A 94 -18.75 3.80 9.71
CA SER A 94 -19.45 5.05 9.99
C SER A 94 -19.30 5.49 11.46
N CYS A 95 -19.46 4.55 12.40
CA CYS A 95 -19.27 4.81 13.82
C CYS A 95 -17.83 5.22 14.16
N VAL A 96 -16.84 4.47 13.63
CA VAL A 96 -15.42 4.76 13.84
C VAL A 96 -15.02 6.09 13.21
N LEU A 97 -15.50 6.43 12.01
CA LEU A 97 -15.27 7.74 11.39
C LEU A 97 -15.82 8.89 12.24
N LEU A 98 -17.01 8.72 12.81
CA LEU A 98 -17.63 9.72 13.69
C LEU A 98 -16.71 10.01 14.89
N LEU A 99 -16.28 8.96 15.58
CA LEU A 99 -15.39 9.07 16.75
C LEU A 99 -14.00 9.59 16.38
N ALA A 100 -13.40 9.06 15.32
CA ALA A 100 -12.06 9.42 14.89
C ALA A 100 -11.96 10.87 14.43
N LEU A 101 -12.90 11.35 13.60
CA LEU A 101 -12.88 12.74 13.15
C LEU A 101 -13.13 13.71 14.30
N TYR A 102 -14.08 13.43 15.19
CA TYR A 102 -14.29 14.25 16.39
C TYR A 102 -13.04 14.29 17.26
N GLY A 103 -12.42 13.13 17.46
CA GLY A 103 -11.17 12.95 18.16
C GLY A 103 -10.01 13.73 17.55
N LEU A 104 -9.91 13.79 16.23
CA LEU A 104 -8.85 14.53 15.55
C LEU A 104 -9.11 16.05 15.58
N VAL A 105 -10.37 16.49 15.57
CA VAL A 105 -10.74 17.92 15.73
C VAL A 105 -10.39 18.40 17.14
N ASN A 106 -10.72 17.58 18.15
CA ASN A 106 -10.52 17.87 19.58
C ASN A 106 -9.71 16.76 20.26
N PRO A 107 -8.40 16.65 20.00
CA PRO A 107 -7.60 15.52 20.48
C PRO A 107 -7.39 15.50 22.00
N TYR A 108 -7.64 16.63 22.67
CA TYR A 108 -7.62 16.73 24.13
C TYR A 108 -8.77 15.98 24.81
N VAL A 109 -9.81 15.55 24.08
CA VAL A 109 -10.88 14.70 24.65
C VAL A 109 -10.30 13.39 25.19
N PHE A 110 -9.19 12.91 24.64
CA PHE A 110 -8.49 11.71 25.09
C PHE A 110 -7.33 12.01 26.07
N SER A 111 -7.22 13.22 26.60
CA SER A 111 -6.15 13.61 27.54
C SER A 111 -6.41 13.08 28.97
N VAL A 112 -6.60 11.77 29.08
CA VAL A 112 -6.56 11.04 30.36
C VAL A 112 -5.10 10.94 30.88
N PHE A 113 -4.12 11.30 30.05
CA PHE A 113 -2.69 11.29 30.38
C PHE A 113 -2.22 12.63 30.98
N ASN A 114 -1.28 12.54 31.95
CA ASN A 114 -0.71 13.67 32.72
C ASN A 114 -0.30 14.88 31.86
N ALA A 115 -0.31 16.08 32.46
CA ALA A 115 -0.05 17.35 31.75
C ALA A 115 1.29 17.41 30.99
N GLU A 116 2.32 16.71 31.46
CA GLU A 116 3.64 16.61 30.83
C GLU A 116 3.67 15.58 29.68
N ALA A 117 2.78 14.59 29.70
CA ALA A 117 2.59 13.61 28.62
C ALA A 117 1.68 14.15 27.49
N LYS A 118 1.27 15.42 27.50
CA LYS A 118 0.28 15.96 26.55
C LYS A 118 0.84 16.22 25.15
N SER A 119 2.11 16.62 25.01
CA SER A 119 2.69 16.97 23.70
C SER A 119 3.29 15.78 22.96
N GLU A 120 3.88 14.83 23.69
CA GLU A 120 4.60 13.69 23.11
C GLU A 120 3.66 12.59 22.57
N TYR A 121 2.54 12.34 23.24
CA TYR A 121 1.60 11.27 22.86
C TYR A 121 0.56 11.70 21.82
N LEU A 122 0.46 12.99 21.54
CA LEU A 122 -0.53 13.55 20.62
C LEU A 122 -0.41 12.98 19.19
N PRO A 123 0.79 12.85 18.58
CA PRO A 123 0.94 12.21 17.27
C PRO A 123 0.52 10.73 17.29
N VAL A 124 0.79 10.02 18.38
CA VAL A 124 0.46 8.59 18.55
C VAL A 124 -1.05 8.40 18.60
N VAL A 125 -1.77 9.24 19.36
CA VAL A 125 -3.24 9.19 19.42
C VAL A 125 -3.85 9.49 18.05
N LYS A 126 -3.35 10.52 17.34
CA LYS A 126 -3.83 10.84 15.99
C LYS A 126 -3.61 9.69 15.01
N ALA A 127 -2.43 9.07 15.06
CA ALA A 127 -2.12 7.89 14.25
C ALA A 127 -3.04 6.72 14.59
N ALA A 128 -3.28 6.43 15.87
CA ALA A 128 -4.17 5.35 16.30
C ALA A 128 -5.62 5.55 15.80
N LEU A 129 -6.13 6.78 15.85
CA LEU A 129 -7.45 7.11 15.30
C LEU A 129 -7.49 6.88 13.78
N GLY A 130 -6.47 7.33 13.04
CA GLY A 130 -6.35 7.07 11.60
C GLY A 130 -6.30 5.58 11.25
N VAL A 131 -5.46 4.81 11.95
CA VAL A 131 -5.34 3.35 11.79
C VAL A 131 -6.65 2.65 12.10
N SER A 132 -7.38 3.09 13.12
CA SER A 132 -8.69 2.49 13.45
C SER A 132 -9.68 2.62 12.28
N VAL A 133 -9.73 3.78 11.61
CA VAL A 133 -10.56 3.98 10.42
C VAL A 133 -10.09 3.09 9.27
N TRP A 134 -8.79 3.08 8.99
CA TRP A 134 -8.21 2.27 7.91
C TRP A 134 -8.43 0.77 8.11
N SER A 135 -8.29 0.25 9.33
CA SER A 135 -8.50 -1.17 9.63
C SER A 135 -9.93 -1.64 9.33
N VAL A 136 -10.95 -0.86 9.71
CA VAL A 136 -12.36 -1.19 9.41
C VAL A 136 -12.65 -1.03 7.91
N ALA A 137 -12.05 -0.03 7.25
CA ALA A 137 -12.17 0.13 5.80
C ALA A 137 -11.57 -1.08 5.05
N ILE A 138 -10.38 -1.56 5.48
CA ILE A 138 -9.73 -2.75 4.94
C ILE A 138 -10.61 -3.98 5.15
N LEU A 139 -11.18 -4.16 6.35
CA LEU A 139 -12.11 -5.26 6.63
C LEU A 139 -13.28 -5.27 5.64
N TYR A 140 -13.92 -4.12 5.40
CA TYR A 140 -14.99 -4.01 4.41
C TYR A 140 -14.51 -4.40 3.00
N ILE A 141 -13.35 -3.91 2.56
CA ILE A 141 -12.77 -4.24 1.26
C ILE A 141 -12.54 -5.74 1.14
N VAL A 142 -11.95 -6.38 2.16
CA VAL A 142 -11.67 -7.82 2.17
C VAL A 142 -12.96 -8.64 2.09
N LEU A 143 -13.97 -8.31 2.89
CA LEU A 143 -15.27 -8.99 2.85
C LEU A 143 -15.91 -8.88 1.47
N ARG A 144 -15.84 -7.69 0.86
CA ARG A 144 -16.33 -7.45 -0.49
C ARG A 144 -15.58 -8.28 -1.52
N LEU A 145 -14.25 -8.32 -1.48
CA LEU A 145 -13.44 -9.13 -2.38
C LEU A 145 -13.78 -10.62 -2.28
N ILE A 146 -13.92 -11.16 -1.07
CA ILE A 146 -14.30 -12.56 -0.84
C ILE A 146 -15.65 -12.87 -1.49
N ARG A 147 -16.66 -12.00 -1.34
CA ARG A 147 -17.97 -12.21 -1.96
C ARG A 147 -17.89 -12.15 -3.48
N LEU A 148 -17.14 -11.19 -4.03
CA LEU A 148 -16.96 -11.08 -5.48
C LEU A 148 -16.27 -12.33 -6.06
N PHE A 149 -15.22 -12.84 -5.41
CA PHE A 149 -14.52 -14.03 -5.91
C PHE A 149 -15.37 -15.30 -5.85
N ARG A 150 -16.20 -15.46 -4.82
CA ARG A 150 -17.08 -16.64 -4.68
C ARG A 150 -18.26 -16.68 -5.66
N SER A 151 -18.63 -15.54 -6.24
CA SER A 151 -19.80 -15.41 -7.12
C SER A 151 -19.44 -15.17 -8.59
N SER A 152 -18.15 -15.04 -8.90
CA SER A 152 -17.68 -14.71 -10.25
C SER A 152 -17.47 -15.94 -11.12
N ASP A 153 -17.84 -15.83 -12.39
CA ASP A 153 -17.41 -16.73 -13.45
C ASP A 153 -15.92 -16.50 -13.82
N LYS A 154 -15.35 -17.39 -14.63
CA LYS A 154 -13.92 -17.33 -15.01
C LYS A 154 -13.53 -15.98 -15.62
N ALA A 155 -14.35 -15.42 -16.51
CA ALA A 155 -14.01 -14.16 -17.18
C ALA A 155 -14.03 -12.98 -16.19
N SER A 156 -15.00 -12.95 -15.28
CA SER A 156 -15.03 -11.95 -14.21
C SER A 156 -13.85 -12.12 -13.24
N LEU A 157 -13.47 -13.35 -12.90
CA LEU A 157 -12.33 -13.59 -12.00
C LEU A 157 -11.02 -13.06 -12.59
N LEU A 158 -10.77 -13.27 -13.89
CA LEU A 158 -9.61 -12.70 -14.58
C LEU A 158 -9.66 -11.16 -14.60
N ARG A 159 -10.85 -10.57 -14.73
CA ARG A 159 -11.02 -9.10 -14.63
C ARG A 159 -10.68 -8.59 -13.22
N HIS A 160 -11.13 -9.27 -12.17
CA HIS A 160 -10.80 -8.88 -10.80
C HIS A 160 -9.31 -9.08 -10.48
N LEU A 161 -8.71 -10.18 -10.94
CA LEU A 161 -7.27 -10.41 -10.84
C LEU A 161 -6.49 -9.28 -11.52
N ARG A 162 -6.95 -8.81 -12.69
CA ARG A 162 -6.34 -7.66 -13.38
C ARG A 162 -6.35 -6.42 -12.49
N VAL A 163 -7.47 -6.10 -11.86
CA VAL A 163 -7.59 -4.96 -10.95
C VAL A 163 -6.66 -5.12 -9.75
N LEU A 164 -6.63 -6.31 -9.14
CA LEU A 164 -5.76 -6.61 -8.01
C LEU A 164 -4.27 -6.43 -8.35
N LEU A 165 -3.86 -6.88 -9.54
CA LEU A 165 -2.49 -6.67 -10.04
C LEU A 165 -2.15 -5.19 -10.23
N HIS A 166 -3.11 -4.35 -10.68
CA HIS A 166 -2.87 -2.90 -10.77
C HIS A 166 -2.69 -2.28 -9.37
N VAL A 167 -3.54 -2.68 -8.40
CA VAL A 167 -3.40 -2.24 -7.01
C VAL A 167 -2.07 -2.70 -6.42
N LEU A 168 -1.64 -3.92 -6.75
CA LEU A 168 -0.37 -4.47 -6.28
C LEU A 168 0.84 -3.72 -6.88
N CYS A 169 0.77 -3.30 -8.15
CA CYS A 169 1.78 -2.41 -8.75
C CYS A 169 1.91 -1.10 -7.97
N VAL A 170 0.79 -0.47 -7.64
CA VAL A 170 0.73 0.79 -6.88
C VAL A 170 1.36 0.57 -5.50
N ILE A 171 0.96 -0.49 -4.77
CA ILE A 171 1.51 -0.82 -3.46
C ILE A 171 3.03 -1.04 -3.50
N PHE A 172 3.54 -1.88 -4.41
CA PHE A 172 4.99 -2.13 -4.48
C PHE A 172 5.76 -0.89 -4.95
N ALA A 173 5.21 -0.08 -5.86
CA ALA A 173 5.84 1.19 -6.23
C ALA A 173 5.89 2.15 -5.04
N ALA A 174 4.83 2.22 -4.23
CA ALA A 174 4.83 2.99 -2.99
C ALA A 174 5.88 2.49 -2.00
N SER A 175 5.98 1.17 -1.81
CA SER A 175 7.00 0.54 -0.97
C SER A 175 8.43 0.82 -1.44
N ALA A 176 8.66 0.96 -2.74
CA ALA A 176 9.96 1.34 -3.27
C ALA A 176 10.30 2.82 -3.02
N VAL A 177 9.32 3.70 -3.27
CA VAL A 177 9.53 5.16 -3.31
C VAL A 177 9.51 5.77 -1.92
N TYR A 178 8.60 5.32 -1.05
CA TYR A 178 8.35 5.97 0.23
C TYR A 178 9.57 5.91 1.18
N PRO A 179 10.20 4.74 1.44
CA PRO A 179 11.40 4.66 2.27
C PRO A 179 12.58 5.43 1.69
N LEU A 180 12.71 5.43 0.35
CA LEU A 180 13.73 6.22 -0.35
C LEU A 180 13.51 7.72 -0.11
N ALA A 181 12.26 8.19 -0.22
CA ALA A 181 11.93 9.58 0.00
C ALA A 181 12.20 10.01 1.44
N THR A 182 11.71 9.26 2.44
CA THR A 182 11.94 9.59 3.86
C THR A 182 13.42 9.49 4.23
N GLY A 183 14.12 8.45 3.77
CA GLY A 183 15.54 8.27 4.05
C GLY A 183 16.43 9.37 3.47
N LEU A 184 16.08 9.91 2.30
CA LEU A 184 16.77 11.08 1.72
C LEU A 184 16.47 12.37 2.49
N VAL A 185 15.24 12.54 2.98
CA VAL A 185 14.87 13.69 3.83
C VAL A 185 15.65 13.67 5.14
N ASP A 186 15.73 12.50 5.78
CA ASP A 186 16.50 12.31 7.00
C ASP A 186 17.99 12.59 6.77
N HIS A 187 18.53 12.12 5.64
CA HIS A 187 19.93 12.36 5.27
C HIS A 187 20.26 13.85 5.15
N VAL A 188 19.41 14.64 4.47
CA VAL A 188 19.62 16.10 4.32
C VAL A 188 19.48 16.85 5.65
N GLY A 189 18.62 16.37 6.57
CA GLY A 189 18.42 16.97 7.88
C GLY A 189 19.52 16.66 8.90
N SER A 190 20.36 15.66 8.63
CA SER A 190 21.37 15.14 9.54
C SER A 190 22.78 15.59 9.18
N SER A 191 23.58 15.98 10.17
CA SER A 191 25.03 16.20 10.01
C SER A 191 25.77 14.85 10.03
N LEU A 192 25.48 13.98 9.07
CA LEU A 192 26.18 12.70 8.93
C LEU A 192 27.57 12.92 8.31
N ASP A 193 28.54 12.14 8.76
CA ASP A 193 29.82 12.02 8.08
C ASP A 193 29.60 11.53 6.63
N PHE A 194 30.44 11.98 5.71
CA PHE A 194 30.31 11.67 4.28
C PHE A 194 30.20 10.15 4.00
N LEU A 195 30.94 9.33 4.75
CA LEU A 195 30.92 7.88 4.63
C LEU A 195 29.59 7.29 5.10
N ASP A 196 29.06 7.73 6.24
CA ASP A 196 27.76 7.27 6.77
C ASP A 196 26.62 7.67 5.83
N GLY A 197 26.69 8.89 5.26
CA GLY A 197 25.78 9.36 4.24
C GLY A 197 25.76 8.49 2.99
N ALA A 198 26.95 8.23 2.41
CA ALA A 198 27.08 7.44 1.20
C ALA A 198 26.57 6.00 1.39
N VAL A 199 26.93 5.35 2.52
CA VAL A 199 26.47 3.99 2.83
C VAL A 199 24.95 3.95 3.01
N ASN A 200 24.35 4.96 3.64
CA ASN A 200 22.90 5.03 3.81
C ASN A 200 22.16 5.20 2.47
N VAL A 201 22.64 6.07 1.58
CA VAL A 201 22.05 6.26 0.24
C VAL A 201 22.15 4.97 -0.58
N ILE A 202 23.30 4.28 -0.55
CA ILE A 202 23.47 2.99 -1.22
C ILE A 202 22.49 1.96 -0.67
N ARG A 203 22.33 1.88 0.66
CA ARG A 203 21.37 0.98 1.31
C ARG A 203 19.94 1.26 0.85
N LEU A 204 19.52 2.52 0.81
CA LEU A 204 18.18 2.93 0.37
C LEU A 204 17.93 2.56 -1.10
N LEU A 205 18.90 2.80 -1.98
CA LEU A 205 18.78 2.44 -3.39
C LEU A 205 18.66 0.92 -3.58
N ILE A 206 19.49 0.14 -2.89
CA ILE A 206 19.43 -1.32 -3.00
C ILE A 206 18.13 -1.86 -2.39
N ALA A 207 17.64 -1.30 -1.29
CA ALA A 207 16.37 -1.69 -0.66
C ALA A 207 15.15 -1.46 -1.57
N ALA A 208 15.21 -0.50 -2.50
CA ALA A 208 14.13 -0.25 -3.47
C ALA A 208 14.14 -1.22 -4.68
N VAL A 209 15.25 -1.92 -4.94
CA VAL A 209 15.38 -2.82 -6.11
C VAL A 209 14.39 -3.99 -6.08
N PRO A 210 14.22 -4.73 -4.95
CA PRO A 210 13.25 -5.82 -4.88
C PRO A 210 11.83 -5.40 -5.28
N ASP A 211 11.37 -4.23 -4.81
CA ASP A 211 10.04 -3.73 -5.12
C ASP A 211 9.92 -3.34 -6.60
N ALA A 212 10.93 -2.67 -7.16
CA ALA A 212 10.97 -2.32 -8.58
C ALA A 212 10.93 -3.57 -9.49
N LEU A 213 11.64 -4.64 -9.10
CA LEU A 213 11.61 -5.92 -9.81
C LEU A 213 10.22 -6.55 -9.73
N VAL A 214 9.58 -6.53 -8.56
CA VAL A 214 8.21 -7.02 -8.41
C VAL A 214 7.24 -6.23 -9.29
N VAL A 215 7.31 -4.89 -9.31
CA VAL A 215 6.47 -4.08 -10.23
C VAL A 215 6.69 -4.50 -11.68
N ALA A 216 7.94 -4.71 -12.10
CA ALA A 216 8.24 -5.15 -13.45
C ALA A 216 7.66 -6.54 -13.75
N VAL A 217 7.72 -7.48 -12.80
CA VAL A 217 7.10 -8.81 -12.92
C VAL A 217 5.58 -8.71 -12.99
N VAL A 218 4.93 -7.89 -12.15
CA VAL A 218 3.47 -7.69 -12.17
C VAL A 218 3.01 -7.14 -13.52
N ILE A 219 3.76 -6.21 -14.13
CA ILE A 219 3.46 -5.71 -15.49
C ILE A 219 3.49 -6.87 -16.51
N ARG A 220 4.42 -7.82 -16.39
CA ARG A 220 4.44 -9.01 -17.25
C ARG A 220 3.31 -9.99 -16.98
N VAL A 221 2.90 -10.12 -15.72
CA VAL A 221 1.70 -10.89 -15.36
C VAL A 221 0.45 -10.26 -15.99
N LEU A 222 0.36 -8.93 -16.04
CA LEU A 222 -0.72 -8.23 -16.73
C LEU A 222 -0.72 -8.51 -18.25
N ASP A 223 0.45 -8.48 -18.90
CA ASP A 223 0.59 -8.85 -20.32
C ASP A 223 0.11 -10.30 -20.55
N LEU A 224 0.51 -11.24 -19.69
CA LEU A 224 0.11 -12.64 -19.75
C LEU A 224 -1.40 -12.82 -19.52
N LEU A 225 -1.97 -12.08 -18.57
CA LEU A 225 -3.39 -12.10 -18.29
C LEU A 225 -4.20 -11.65 -19.50
N GLU A 226 -3.74 -10.61 -20.21
CA GLU A 226 -4.35 -10.15 -21.47
C GLU A 226 -4.39 -11.24 -22.54
N ILE A 227 -3.33 -12.02 -22.69
CA ILE A 227 -3.30 -13.20 -23.56
C ILE A 227 -4.26 -14.28 -23.05
N ALA A 228 -4.32 -14.52 -21.74
CA ALA A 228 -5.20 -15.54 -21.15
C ALA A 228 -6.69 -15.22 -21.31
N MET A 229 -7.05 -13.94 -21.52
CA MET A 229 -8.42 -13.49 -21.80
C MET A 229 -8.81 -13.58 -23.28
N THR A 230 -7.87 -13.84 -24.20
CA THR A 230 -8.21 -14.12 -25.60
C THR A 230 -8.62 -15.59 -25.77
N GLU A 231 -9.51 -15.88 -26.72
CA GLU A 231 -10.01 -17.25 -26.93
C GLU A 231 -8.91 -18.18 -27.45
N GLU A 232 -8.05 -17.70 -28.36
CA GLU A 232 -7.02 -18.53 -29.00
C GLU A 232 -5.80 -18.79 -28.10
N GLN A 233 -5.58 -17.96 -27.06
CA GLN A 233 -4.45 -18.05 -26.11
C GLN A 233 -3.07 -18.26 -26.79
N VAL A 234 -2.91 -17.72 -28.00
CA VAL A 234 -1.72 -17.89 -28.83
C VAL A 234 -0.53 -17.22 -28.15
N GLY A 235 0.55 -17.97 -27.96
CA GLY A 235 1.77 -17.46 -27.32
C GLY A 235 1.74 -17.40 -25.79
N ILE A 236 0.70 -17.94 -25.12
CA ILE A 236 0.64 -17.99 -23.64
C ILE A 236 1.79 -18.79 -23.04
N VAL A 237 2.24 -19.89 -23.69
CA VAL A 237 3.40 -20.69 -23.25
C VAL A 237 4.67 -19.84 -23.27
N LYS A 238 5.00 -19.26 -24.42
CA LYS A 238 6.17 -18.39 -24.59
C LYS A 238 6.17 -17.18 -23.65
N ALA A 239 5.00 -16.60 -23.39
CA ALA A 239 4.85 -15.51 -22.42
C ALA A 239 5.10 -16.00 -20.97
N SER A 240 4.59 -17.18 -20.62
CA SER A 240 4.76 -17.81 -19.31
C SER A 240 6.22 -18.22 -19.05
N GLU A 241 6.92 -18.75 -20.05
CA GLU A 241 8.35 -19.08 -19.95
C GLU A 241 9.21 -17.84 -19.71
N ARG A 242 8.96 -16.75 -20.46
CA ARG A 242 9.64 -15.47 -20.26
C ARG A 242 9.37 -14.89 -18.88
N LEU A 243 8.13 -15.00 -18.38
CA LEU A 243 7.76 -14.60 -17.03
C LEU A 243 8.51 -15.43 -15.98
N SER A 244 8.58 -16.75 -16.15
CA SER A 244 9.33 -17.66 -15.27
C SER A 244 10.81 -17.26 -15.22
N GLY A 245 11.45 -17.05 -16.37
CA GLY A 245 12.85 -16.62 -16.44
C GLY A 245 13.08 -15.29 -15.71
N MET A 246 12.19 -14.32 -15.89
CA MET A 246 12.25 -13.04 -15.19
C MET A 246 12.06 -13.18 -13.67
N CYS A 247 11.14 -14.05 -13.21
CA CYS A 247 10.95 -14.31 -11.79
C CYS A 247 12.19 -14.96 -11.16
N CYS A 248 12.86 -15.91 -11.85
CA CYS A 248 14.11 -16.50 -11.38
C CYS A 248 15.21 -15.44 -11.22
N VAL A 249 15.39 -14.58 -12.23
CA VAL A 249 16.38 -13.49 -12.15
C VAL A 249 16.03 -12.53 -11.02
N ALA A 250 14.75 -12.15 -10.88
CA ALA A 250 14.30 -11.25 -9.83
C ALA A 250 14.50 -11.84 -8.42
N LEU A 251 14.21 -13.14 -8.24
CA LEU A 251 14.43 -13.85 -6.98
C LEU A 251 15.92 -13.89 -6.63
N CYS A 252 16.77 -14.35 -7.55
CA CYS A 252 18.21 -14.41 -7.33
C CYS A 252 18.79 -13.04 -7.03
N LEU A 253 18.38 -12.01 -7.77
CA LEU A 253 18.87 -10.65 -7.56
C LEU A 253 18.39 -10.08 -6.22
N THR A 254 17.12 -10.27 -5.86
CA THR A 254 16.55 -9.82 -4.58
C THR A 254 17.26 -10.46 -3.39
N THR A 255 17.45 -11.78 -3.41
CA THR A 255 18.12 -12.50 -2.32
C THR A 255 19.61 -12.18 -2.26
N ALA A 256 20.31 -12.09 -3.41
CA ALA A 256 21.72 -11.73 -3.47
C ALA A 256 21.98 -10.31 -2.95
N LEU A 257 21.14 -9.34 -3.32
CA LEU A 257 21.25 -7.96 -2.82
C LEU A 257 20.99 -7.89 -1.33
N THR A 258 19.95 -8.57 -0.84
CA THR A 258 19.64 -8.63 0.61
C THR A 258 20.81 -9.24 1.39
N ALA A 259 21.37 -10.36 0.92
CA ALA A 259 22.53 -10.98 1.53
C ALA A 259 23.75 -10.05 1.51
N THR A 260 23.97 -9.34 0.40
CA THR A 260 25.10 -8.42 0.22
C THR A 260 24.99 -7.23 1.18
N ILE A 261 23.81 -6.61 1.32
CA ILE A 261 23.59 -5.54 2.33
C ILE A 261 23.87 -6.08 3.73
N ASN A 262 23.30 -7.24 4.09
CA ASN A 262 23.44 -7.77 5.43
C ASN A 262 24.90 -8.09 5.79
N VAL A 263 25.65 -8.67 4.85
CA VAL A 263 27.09 -8.93 5.02
C VAL A 263 27.88 -7.62 5.09
N LEU A 264 27.58 -6.66 4.22
CA LEU A 264 28.24 -5.35 4.19
C LEU A 264 28.02 -4.59 5.51
N GLN A 265 26.81 -4.65 6.07
CA GLN A 265 26.48 -4.08 7.39
C GLN A 265 27.34 -4.69 8.50
N VAL A 266 27.51 -6.01 8.51
CA VAL A 266 28.36 -6.70 9.52
C VAL A 266 29.82 -6.28 9.40
N ILE A 267 30.34 -6.16 8.17
CA ILE A 267 31.73 -5.74 7.93
C ILE A 267 31.95 -4.27 8.37
N LEU A 268 31.01 -3.38 8.04
CA LEU A 268 31.10 -1.95 8.32
C LEU A 268 30.61 -1.57 9.73
N MET A 269 30.14 -2.53 10.54
CA MET A 269 29.57 -2.27 11.86
C MET A 269 30.51 -1.49 12.79
N ARG A 270 31.83 -1.64 12.64
CA ARG A 270 32.84 -0.91 13.44
C ARG A 270 33.12 0.51 12.93
N SER A 271 32.79 0.80 11.69
CA SER A 271 33.09 2.08 11.02
C SER A 271 31.90 3.01 10.93
N LEU A 272 30.68 2.49 11.16
CA LEU A 272 29.45 3.26 11.11
C LEU A 272 29.09 3.80 12.50
N SER A 273 28.92 5.11 12.61
CA SER A 273 28.63 5.78 13.88
C SER A 273 27.17 5.61 14.33
N ASN A 274 26.25 5.34 13.40
CA ASN A 274 24.83 5.18 13.65
C ASN A 274 24.29 3.96 12.90
N VAL A 275 24.35 2.77 13.54
CA VAL A 275 23.82 1.54 12.95
C VAL A 275 22.42 1.28 13.50
N ALA A 276 21.41 1.88 12.88
CA ALA A 276 20.07 1.33 12.96
C ALA A 276 20.07 0.00 12.18
N ILE A 277 20.46 -1.10 12.84
CA ILE A 277 20.42 -2.46 12.27
C ILE A 277 18.94 -2.83 12.11
N GLN A 278 18.33 -2.41 11.01
CA GLN A 278 17.09 -3.01 10.52
C GLN A 278 17.48 -4.03 9.46
N ALA A 279 17.53 -5.29 9.90
CA ALA A 279 17.60 -6.45 9.02
C ALA A 279 16.20 -6.66 8.43
N ASP A 280 15.92 -5.96 7.32
CA ASP A 280 14.67 -6.12 6.60
C ASP A 280 14.89 -7.11 5.46
N VAL A 281 14.40 -8.35 5.64
CA VAL A 281 14.39 -9.35 4.58
C VAL A 281 13.10 -9.14 3.79
N PRO A 282 13.13 -8.92 2.47
CA PRO A 282 11.95 -8.66 1.66
C PRO A 282 11.15 -9.95 1.39
N VAL A 283 10.68 -10.59 2.48
CA VAL A 283 9.99 -11.89 2.46
C VAL A 283 8.75 -11.81 1.59
N ILE A 284 7.99 -10.71 1.66
CA ILE A 284 6.78 -10.50 0.85
C ILE A 284 7.12 -10.56 -0.64
N ASN A 285 8.20 -9.91 -1.06
CA ASN A 285 8.64 -9.86 -2.45
C ASN A 285 9.08 -11.25 -2.91
N ILE A 286 9.86 -11.95 -2.08
CA ILE A 286 10.33 -13.33 -2.37
C ILE A 286 9.14 -14.28 -2.51
N VAL A 287 8.19 -14.26 -1.57
CA VAL A 287 6.99 -15.11 -1.60
C VAL A 287 6.14 -14.79 -2.82
N PHE A 288 5.94 -13.51 -3.14
CA PHE A 288 5.18 -13.11 -4.31
C PHE A 288 5.84 -13.58 -5.62
N LEU A 289 7.15 -13.37 -5.78
CA LEU A 289 7.89 -13.82 -6.96
C LEU A 289 7.88 -15.35 -7.10
N ALA A 290 8.03 -16.09 -5.99
CA ALA A 290 7.93 -17.54 -5.98
C ALA A 290 6.52 -18.02 -6.37
N PHE A 291 5.47 -17.35 -5.89
CA PHE A 291 4.10 -17.64 -6.28
C PHE A 291 3.87 -17.42 -7.78
N VAL A 292 4.33 -16.28 -8.33
CA VAL A 292 4.20 -16.00 -9.77
C VAL A 292 5.02 -16.98 -10.61
N LEU A 293 6.22 -17.36 -10.16
CA LEU A 293 7.04 -18.38 -10.80
C LEU A 293 6.29 -19.71 -10.90
N LEU A 294 5.76 -20.20 -9.77
CA LEU A 294 4.98 -21.44 -9.72
C LEU A 294 3.76 -21.37 -10.64
N LEU A 295 3.00 -20.27 -10.58
CA LEU A 295 1.84 -20.07 -11.44
C LEU A 295 2.22 -20.10 -12.92
N SER A 296 3.31 -19.43 -13.30
CA SER A 296 3.77 -19.40 -14.69
C SER A 296 4.18 -20.78 -15.21
N ARG A 297 4.85 -21.60 -14.38
CA ARG A 297 5.22 -22.98 -14.75
C ARG A 297 4.02 -23.90 -14.84
N LEU A 298 3.09 -23.81 -13.89
CA LEU A 298 1.85 -24.59 -13.92
C LEU A 298 1.02 -24.28 -15.18
N LEU A 299 1.02 -23.03 -15.66
CA LEU A 299 0.33 -22.67 -16.90
C LEU A 299 0.96 -23.29 -18.14
N VAL A 300 2.30 -23.40 -18.19
CA VAL A 300 3.02 -24.08 -19.27
C VAL A 300 2.67 -25.57 -19.26
N GLU A 301 2.89 -26.24 -18.13
CA GLU A 301 2.67 -27.68 -17.99
C GLU A 301 1.22 -28.07 -18.30
N ASN A 302 0.23 -27.33 -17.79
CA ASN A 302 -1.18 -27.63 -18.07
C ASN A 302 -1.55 -27.45 -19.55
N LYS A 303 -0.89 -26.53 -20.26
CA LYS A 303 -1.17 -26.31 -21.68
C LYS A 303 -0.52 -27.39 -22.54
N GLU A 304 0.73 -27.74 -22.25
CA GLU A 304 1.43 -28.85 -22.91
C GLU A 304 0.66 -30.16 -22.76
N LEU A 305 0.24 -30.50 -21.53
CA LEU A 305 -0.58 -31.70 -21.27
C LEU A 305 -1.90 -31.70 -22.06
N ARG A 306 -2.51 -30.53 -22.26
CA ARG A 306 -3.76 -30.41 -23.02
C ARG A 306 -3.53 -30.58 -24.52
N GLU A 307 -2.45 -30.02 -25.05
CA GLU A 307 -2.06 -30.16 -26.45
C GLU A 307 -1.68 -31.63 -26.75
N ASP A 308 -0.87 -32.25 -25.88
CA ASP A 308 -0.51 -33.67 -26.00
C ASP A 308 -1.75 -34.56 -25.97
N ASN A 309 -2.66 -34.36 -25.01
CA ASN A 309 -3.87 -35.18 -24.92
C ASN A 309 -4.84 -34.96 -26.10
N SER A 310 -4.79 -33.80 -26.76
CA SER A 310 -5.58 -33.54 -27.98
C SER A 310 -5.00 -34.19 -29.23
N LEU A 311 -3.74 -34.64 -29.21
CA LEU A 311 -3.13 -35.40 -30.30
C LEU A 311 -3.53 -36.89 -30.26
N PHE A 312 -4.03 -37.39 -29.13
CA PHE A 312 -4.41 -38.79 -28.93
C PHE A 312 -5.92 -39.06 -29.08
N ILE A 313 -6.75 -38.03 -29.29
CA ILE A 313 -8.21 -38.13 -29.52
C ILE A 313 -8.49 -37.82 -30.99
#